data_AF-A0A6V7LSV6-F1
#
_entry.id   AF-A0A6V7LSV6-F1
#
_cell.length_a   1.000
_cell.length_b   1.000
_cell.length_c   1.000
_cell.angle_alpha   90.00
_cell.angle_beta   90.00
_cell.angle_gamma   90.00
#
_symmetry.space_group_name_H-M   'P 1'
#
loop_
_entity.id
_entity.type
_entity.pdbx_description
1 polymer ?
#
loop_
_entity_poly.entity_id
_entity_poly.type
_entity_poly.pdbx_seq_one_letter_code
_entity_poly.pdbx_strand_id
1 'polypeptide(L)'
;MSPILSQWAVNTIILILLLFYVFYRYMIRNFDHWKNQGVAYLPPTAFFGNFSELFMGKKAIGLFMKDIYDFAPNEPIVGFFSLDKPMLLIRDPELIKHILIKDFEHFSNRYADVGAQDPLGKMNLFILKNPGWKFVRSKISPIYTSGRLKKMFKLMLEVGDDLMTYMESLDLE
;
A
#
# COMPACT_ATOMS: atom_id res chain seq x y z
N MET A 1 25.80 47.57 15.39
CA MET A 1 25.23 46.46 14.61
C MET A 1 23.91 46.96 14.03
N SER A 2 23.82 47.13 12.71
CA SER A 2 22.86 48.03 12.06
C SER A 2 21.40 47.54 12.12
N PRO A 3 20.41 48.44 12.26
CA PRO A 3 18.96 48.12 12.30
C PRO A 3 18.44 47.39 11.06
N ILE A 4 19.21 47.42 9.97
CA ILE A 4 18.94 46.69 8.73
C ILE A 4 19.11 45.17 8.95
N LEU A 5 20.15 44.76 9.68
CA LEU A 5 20.43 43.34 9.94
C LEU A 5 19.32 42.68 10.78
N SER A 6 18.76 43.42 11.74
CA SER A 6 17.60 42.96 12.54
C SER A 6 16.32 42.86 11.72
N GLN A 7 16.09 43.77 10.75
CA GLN A 7 14.91 43.71 9.89
C GLN A 7 14.94 42.49 8.95
N TRP A 8 16.11 42.17 8.37
CA TRP A 8 16.26 40.95 7.56
C TRP A 8 16.01 39.70 8.38
N ALA A 9 16.54 39.62 9.60
CA ALA A 9 16.30 38.49 10.50
C ALA A 9 14.81 38.28 10.81
N VAL A 10 14.08 39.36 11.12
CA VAL A 10 12.63 39.29 11.36
C VAL A 10 11.88 38.84 10.11
N ASN A 11 12.19 39.41 8.93
CA ASN A 11 11.56 39.03 7.67
C ASN A 11 11.82 37.55 7.31
N THR A 12 13.03 37.05 7.55
CA THR A 12 13.38 35.64 7.33
C THR A 12 12.60 34.72 8.26
N ILE A 13 12.45 35.07 9.55
CA ILE A 13 11.64 34.28 10.49
C ILE A 13 10.17 34.24 10.06
N ILE A 14 9.59 35.39 9.67
CA ILE A 14 8.20 35.46 9.18
C ILE A 14 8.02 34.58 7.94
N LEU A 15 8.96 34.64 6.98
CA LEU A 15 8.90 33.81 5.78
C LEU A 15 8.96 32.32 6.13
N ILE A 16 9.85 31.92 7.04
CA ILE A 16 9.95 30.53 7.50
C ILE A 16 8.65 30.08 8.15
N LEU A 17 8.09 30.88 9.07
CA LEU A 17 6.82 30.54 9.74
C LEU A 17 5.66 30.43 8.74
N LEU A 18 5.60 31.31 7.75
CA LEU A 18 4.60 31.26 6.69
C LEU A 18 4.76 30.01 5.82
N LEU A 19 6.00 29.65 5.44
CA LEU A 19 6.29 28.41 4.71
C LEU A 19 5.89 27.18 5.53
N PHE A 20 6.20 27.14 6.83
CA PHE A 20 5.78 26.05 7.72
C PHE A 20 4.26 25.97 7.85
N TYR A 21 3.57 27.11 7.98
CA TYR A 21 2.12 27.14 8.04
C TYR A 21 1.48 26.62 6.74
N VAL A 22 1.92 27.12 5.59
CA VAL A 22 1.43 26.66 4.27
C VAL A 22 1.70 25.17 4.09
N PHE A 23 2.90 24.72 4.45
CA PHE A 23 3.28 23.31 4.38
C PHE A 23 2.42 22.44 5.30
N TYR A 24 2.18 22.87 6.54
CA TYR A 24 1.31 22.18 7.48
C TYR A 24 -0.13 22.09 6.94
N ARG A 25 -0.70 23.20 6.45
CA ARG A 25 -2.04 23.24 5.84
C ARG A 25 -2.14 22.34 4.62
N TYR A 26 -1.10 22.27 3.80
CA TYR A 26 -1.03 21.35 2.67
C TYR A 26 -1.10 19.89 3.13
N MET A 27 -0.35 19.53 4.18
CA MET A 27 -0.31 18.16 4.70
C MET A 27 -1.64 17.69 5.30
N ILE A 28 -2.45 18.60 5.87
CA ILE A 28 -3.71 18.24 6.52
C ILE A 28 -4.95 18.49 5.64
N ARG A 29 -4.78 18.95 4.39
CA ARG A 29 -5.87 19.49 3.56
C ARG A 29 -7.05 18.53 3.33
N ASN A 30 -6.81 17.21 3.42
CA ASN A 30 -7.81 16.18 3.14
C ASN A 30 -8.26 15.44 4.40
N PHE A 31 -7.79 15.80 5.61
CA PHE A 31 -8.06 15.02 6.82
C PHE A 31 -9.55 15.01 7.24
N ASP A 32 -10.34 15.96 6.74
CA ASP A 32 -11.80 15.99 6.93
C ASP A 32 -12.56 15.10 5.93
N HIS A 33 -11.89 14.43 4.99
CA HIS A 33 -12.54 13.66 3.92
C HIS A 33 -13.54 12.62 4.43
N TRP A 34 -13.11 11.74 5.33
CA TRP A 34 -13.97 10.69 5.90
C TRP A 34 -15.01 11.24 6.87
N LYS A 35 -14.63 12.25 7.64
CA LYS A 35 -15.55 12.97 8.53
C LYS A 35 -16.73 13.56 7.77
N ASN A 36 -16.48 14.21 6.63
CA ASN A 36 -17.51 14.81 5.79
C ASN A 36 -18.45 13.79 5.13
N GLN A 37 -18.00 12.53 5.01
CA GLN A 37 -18.78 11.42 4.48
C GLN A 37 -19.44 10.56 5.56
N GLY A 38 -19.23 10.87 6.84
CA GLY A 38 -19.76 10.07 7.95
C GLY A 38 -19.13 8.68 8.07
N VAL A 39 -17.94 8.47 7.52
CA VAL A 39 -17.22 7.18 7.58
C VAL A 39 -16.32 7.16 8.81
N ALA A 40 -16.36 6.08 9.60
CA ALA A 40 -15.42 5.88 10.71
C ALA A 40 -13.98 5.79 10.18
N TYR A 41 -13.04 6.53 10.79
CA TYR A 41 -11.67 6.59 10.32
C TYR A 41 -10.64 6.72 11.45
N LEU A 42 -9.42 6.23 11.21
CA LEU A 42 -8.32 6.40 12.15
C LEU A 42 -7.83 7.85 12.09
N PRO A 43 -7.77 8.57 13.23
CA PRO A 43 -7.26 9.94 13.27
C PRO A 43 -5.82 10.02 12.71
N PRO A 44 -5.58 10.80 11.65
CA PRO A 44 -4.26 10.90 11.05
C PRO A 44 -3.35 11.86 11.82
N THR A 45 -2.04 11.60 11.76
CA THR A 45 -1.00 12.54 12.20
C THR A 45 -0.49 13.36 11.03
N ALA A 46 -0.07 14.59 11.29
CA ALA A 46 0.60 15.41 10.27
C ALA A 46 1.85 14.70 9.72
N PHE A 47 2.19 14.97 8.45
CA PHE A 47 3.31 14.40 7.69
C PHE A 47 3.18 12.93 7.27
N PHE A 48 2.65 12.05 8.12
CA PHE A 48 2.65 10.60 7.85
C PHE A 48 1.25 9.97 7.69
N GLY A 49 0.19 10.74 7.93
CA GLY A 49 -1.16 10.18 8.00
C GLY A 49 -1.21 9.16 9.14
N ASN A 50 -1.61 7.93 8.83
CA ASN A 50 -1.62 6.82 9.80
C ASN A 50 -0.37 5.92 9.73
N PHE A 51 0.58 6.17 8.83
CA PHE A 51 1.72 5.27 8.59
C PHE A 51 2.96 5.58 9.44
N SER A 52 2.89 6.46 10.43
CA SER A 52 4.04 6.91 11.22
C SER A 52 4.81 5.75 11.89
N GLU A 53 4.10 4.79 12.48
CA GLU A 53 4.71 3.62 13.12
C GLU A 53 5.41 2.69 12.13
N LEU A 54 4.92 2.60 10.89
CA LEU A 54 5.57 1.85 9.83
C LEU A 54 6.86 2.52 9.38
N PHE A 55 6.82 3.83 9.16
CA PHE A 55 8.01 4.60 8.78
C PHE A 55 9.09 4.57 9.85
N MET A 56 8.70 4.53 11.13
CA MET A 56 9.63 4.40 12.26
C MET A 56 10.09 2.95 12.50
N GLY A 57 9.65 1.97 11.71
CA GLY A 57 10.01 0.57 11.88
C GLY A 57 9.47 -0.06 13.18
N LYS A 58 8.49 0.57 13.83
CA LYS A 58 7.93 0.12 15.11
C LYS A 58 6.88 -0.96 14.96
N LYS A 59 6.27 -1.07 13.78
CA LYS A 59 5.18 -2.01 13.52
C LYS A 59 5.24 -2.55 12.10
N ALA A 60 4.98 -3.86 11.97
CA ALA A 60 4.85 -4.51 10.67
C ALA A 60 3.52 -4.15 9.99
N ILE A 61 3.52 -4.10 8.65
CA ILE A 61 2.34 -3.74 7.85
C ILE A 61 1.12 -4.64 8.14
N GLY A 62 1.32 -5.93 8.37
CA GLY A 62 0.23 -6.85 8.68
C GLY A 62 -0.46 -6.53 10.01
N LEU A 63 0.32 -6.17 11.04
CA LEU A 63 -0.22 -5.78 12.34
C LEU A 63 -0.93 -4.43 12.27
N PHE A 64 -0.40 -3.48 11.51
CA PHE A 64 -1.07 -2.21 11.27
C PHE A 64 -2.41 -2.37 10.52
N MET A 65 -2.46 -3.24 9.52
CA MET A 65 -3.73 -3.55 8.83
C MET A 65 -4.74 -4.20 9.78
N LYS A 66 -4.27 -5.04 10.71
CA LYS A 66 -5.11 -5.60 11.78
C LYS A 66 -5.63 -4.49 12.70
N ASP A 67 -4.81 -3.52 13.09
CA ASP A 67 -5.26 -2.41 13.94
C ASP A 67 -6.35 -1.57 13.26
N ILE A 68 -6.22 -1.30 11.95
CA ILE A 68 -7.27 -0.61 11.18
C ILE A 68 -8.54 -1.46 11.14
N TYR A 69 -8.39 -2.78 10.92
CA TYR A 69 -9.53 -3.70 10.91
C TYR A 69 -10.22 -3.74 12.27
N ASP A 70 -9.49 -3.76 13.38
CA ASP A 70 -10.06 -3.87 14.73
C ASP A 70 -10.60 -2.53 15.27
N PHE A 71 -10.26 -1.38 14.65
CA PHE A 71 -10.61 -0.03 15.12
C PHE A 71 -12.13 0.22 15.26
N ALA A 72 -12.93 -0.20 14.30
CA ALA A 72 -14.37 0.02 14.28
C ALA A 72 -15.12 -1.28 13.93
N PRO A 73 -15.24 -2.24 14.88
CA PRO A 73 -15.65 -3.63 14.63
C PRO A 73 -17.03 -3.78 13.97
N ASN A 74 -17.92 -2.81 14.20
CA ASN A 74 -19.29 -2.83 13.70
C ASN A 74 -19.45 -2.08 12.36
N GLU A 75 -18.39 -1.44 11.85
CA GLU A 75 -18.44 -0.67 10.63
C GLU A 75 -18.01 -1.52 9.43
N PRO A 76 -18.74 -1.48 8.30
CA PRO A 76 -18.43 -2.27 7.10
C PRO A 76 -17.18 -1.76 6.36
N ILE A 77 -16.79 -0.51 6.62
CA ILE A 77 -15.64 0.16 6.02
C ILE A 77 -14.95 1.04 7.06
N VAL A 78 -13.62 1.18 6.95
CA VAL A 78 -12.82 2.03 7.83
C VAL A 78 -11.88 2.90 7.01
N GLY A 79 -12.02 4.22 7.16
CA GLY A 79 -11.15 5.20 6.53
C GLY A 79 -9.79 5.29 7.24
N PHE A 80 -8.76 5.56 6.47
CA PHE A 80 -7.44 5.94 6.99
C PHE A 80 -6.75 6.85 5.96
N PHE A 81 -5.53 7.26 6.24
CA PHE A 81 -4.75 8.15 5.39
C PHE A 81 -3.34 7.63 5.17
N SER A 82 -2.94 7.58 3.92
CA SER A 82 -1.54 7.47 3.51
C SER A 82 -1.02 8.86 3.19
N LEU A 83 -0.20 9.44 4.07
CA LEU A 83 0.11 10.87 4.05
C LEU A 83 -1.18 11.69 4.12
N ASP A 84 -1.45 12.55 3.13
CA ASP A 84 -2.69 13.32 2.99
C ASP A 84 -3.74 12.61 2.10
N LYS A 85 -3.48 11.41 1.60
CA LYS A 85 -4.41 10.71 0.70
C LYS A 85 -5.38 9.84 1.48
N PRO A 86 -6.71 10.02 1.32
CA PRO A 86 -7.70 9.15 1.94
C PRO A 86 -7.62 7.75 1.33
N MET A 87 -7.61 6.75 2.19
CA MET A 87 -7.58 5.33 1.87
C MET A 87 -8.72 4.64 2.63
N LEU A 88 -9.24 3.54 2.08
CA LEU A 88 -10.40 2.85 2.64
C LEU A 88 -10.10 1.36 2.82
N LEU A 89 -10.32 0.85 4.02
CA LEU A 89 -10.32 -0.57 4.32
C LEU A 89 -11.75 -1.08 4.24
N ILE A 90 -11.97 -2.11 3.42
CA ILE A 90 -13.29 -2.74 3.23
C ILE A 90 -13.35 -4.01 4.07
N ARG A 91 -14.44 -4.17 4.83
CA ARG A 91 -14.66 -5.32 5.72
C ARG A 91 -15.87 -6.15 5.35
N ASP A 92 -16.90 -5.53 4.77
CA ASP A 92 -18.11 -6.22 4.32
C ASP A 92 -17.80 -7.15 3.12
N PRO A 93 -18.04 -8.48 3.24
CA PRO A 93 -17.84 -9.43 2.16
C PRO A 93 -18.60 -9.10 0.87
N GLU A 94 -19.81 -8.52 0.96
CA GLU A 94 -20.56 -8.15 -0.25
C GLU A 94 -19.91 -6.95 -0.95
N LEU A 95 -19.43 -5.95 -0.22
CA LEU A 95 -18.65 -4.86 -0.81
C LEU A 95 -17.34 -5.35 -1.43
N ILE A 96 -16.64 -6.28 -0.78
CA ILE A 96 -15.43 -6.91 -1.33
C ILE A 96 -15.75 -7.62 -2.64
N LYS A 97 -16.86 -8.38 -2.70
CA LYS A 97 -17.32 -9.06 -3.91
C LYS A 97 -17.67 -8.08 -5.02
N HIS A 98 -18.29 -6.95 -4.68
CA HIS A 98 -18.56 -5.88 -5.65
C HIS A 98 -17.25 -5.35 -6.25
N ILE A 99 -16.30 -4.93 -5.41
CA ILE A 99 -15.03 -4.35 -5.84
C ILE A 99 -14.17 -5.33 -6.65
N LEU A 100 -14.06 -6.58 -6.19
CA LEU A 100 -13.12 -7.55 -6.78
C LEU A 100 -13.72 -8.34 -7.95
N ILE A 101 -15.05 -8.44 -8.05
CA ILE A 101 -15.72 -9.32 -9.03
C ILE A 101 -16.75 -8.56 -9.86
N LYS A 102 -17.83 -8.05 -9.24
CA LYS A 102 -18.99 -7.53 -10.00
C LYS A 102 -18.65 -6.25 -10.77
N ASP A 103 -17.95 -5.33 -10.11
CA ASP A 103 -17.61 -4.00 -10.62
C ASP A 103 -16.13 -3.88 -10.97
N PHE A 104 -15.49 -5.01 -11.31
CA PHE A 104 -14.04 -5.09 -11.55
C PHE A 104 -13.53 -4.05 -12.55
N GLU A 105 -14.31 -3.69 -13.56
CA GLU A 105 -13.89 -2.71 -14.58
C GLU A 105 -13.53 -1.34 -13.97
N HIS A 106 -14.21 -0.93 -12.89
CA HIS A 106 -13.92 0.30 -12.16
C HIS A 106 -12.68 0.18 -11.25
N PHE A 107 -12.40 -1.02 -10.73
CA PHE A 107 -11.35 -1.30 -9.75
C PHE A 107 -10.21 -2.14 -10.31
N SER A 108 -10.01 -2.07 -11.62
CA SER A 108 -9.20 -3.04 -12.34
C SER A 108 -7.68 -2.87 -12.15
N ASN A 109 -7.25 -1.70 -11.66
CA ASN A 109 -5.86 -1.35 -11.41
C ASN A 109 -5.54 -1.33 -9.92
N ARG A 110 -4.37 -1.84 -9.55
CA ARG A 110 -3.85 -1.77 -8.18
C ARG A 110 -3.11 -0.45 -7.94
N TYR A 111 -2.99 -0.06 -6.68
CA TYR A 111 -2.29 1.18 -6.29
C TYR A 111 -0.77 1.12 -6.53
N ALA A 112 -0.18 -0.07 -6.49
CA ALA A 112 1.26 -0.24 -6.69
C ALA A 112 1.70 0.27 -8.06
N ASP A 113 2.76 1.07 -8.07
CA ASP A 113 3.40 1.58 -9.28
C ASP A 113 4.90 1.55 -9.09
N VAL A 114 5.61 1.09 -10.11
CA VAL A 114 7.07 1.14 -10.14
C VAL A 114 7.41 2.30 -11.04
N GLY A 115 8.20 3.25 -10.55
CA GLY A 115 8.52 4.47 -11.30
C GLY A 115 9.27 4.18 -12.61
N ALA A 116 9.45 5.20 -13.46
CA ALA A 116 10.07 5.05 -14.78
C ALA A 116 11.50 4.48 -14.77
N GLN A 117 12.16 4.51 -13.62
CA GLN A 117 13.50 3.97 -13.41
C GLN A 117 13.60 2.44 -13.51
N ASP A 118 12.50 1.69 -13.37
CA ASP A 118 12.52 0.23 -13.50
C ASP A 118 11.48 -0.25 -14.53
N PRO A 119 11.88 -0.29 -15.83
CA PRO A 119 11.03 -0.76 -16.90
C PRO A 119 10.64 -2.23 -16.80
N LEU A 120 11.48 -3.07 -16.19
CA LEU A 120 11.21 -4.51 -16.04
C LEU A 120 10.17 -4.76 -14.95
N GLY A 121 10.30 -4.08 -13.80
CA GLY A 121 9.31 -4.12 -12.72
C GLY A 121 7.94 -3.67 -13.20
N LYS A 122 7.87 -2.66 -14.08
CA LYS A 122 6.60 -2.24 -14.71
C LYS A 122 5.91 -3.32 -15.54
N MET A 123 6.66 -4.28 -16.09
CA MET A 123 6.10 -5.41 -16.85
C MET A 123 5.60 -6.56 -15.97
N ASN A 124 5.79 -6.47 -14.64
CA ASN A 124 5.28 -7.47 -13.71
C ASN A 124 3.75 -7.50 -13.70
N LEU A 125 3.16 -8.70 -13.75
CA LEU A 125 1.71 -8.91 -13.74
C LEU A 125 1.00 -8.28 -12.53
N PHE A 126 1.67 -8.10 -11.39
CA PHE A 126 1.07 -7.50 -10.21
C PHE A 126 1.11 -5.97 -10.19
N ILE A 127 1.85 -5.35 -11.11
CA ILE A 127 2.00 -3.89 -11.24
C ILE A 127 1.36 -3.37 -12.53
N LEU A 128 1.32 -4.20 -13.58
CA LEU A 128 0.70 -3.84 -14.86
C LEU A 128 -0.72 -3.31 -14.67
N LYS A 129 -0.99 -2.20 -15.34
CA LYS A 129 -2.32 -1.60 -15.43
C LYS A 129 -3.06 -2.14 -16.65
N ASN A 130 -4.38 -2.10 -16.64
CA ASN A 130 -5.19 -2.42 -17.80
C ASN A 130 -4.98 -1.41 -18.93
N PRO A 131 -5.03 -1.85 -20.20
CA PRO A 131 -5.39 -3.19 -20.69
C PRO A 131 -4.22 -4.21 -20.71
N GLY A 132 -2.98 -3.77 -20.46
CA GLY A 132 -1.78 -4.62 -20.54
C GLY A 132 -1.82 -5.81 -19.59
N TRP A 133 -2.33 -5.61 -18.37
CA TRP A 133 -2.57 -6.68 -17.41
C TRP A 133 -3.44 -7.81 -17.97
N LYS A 134 -4.59 -7.46 -18.58
CA LYS A 134 -5.53 -8.44 -19.13
C LYS A 134 -4.89 -9.25 -20.25
N PHE A 135 -4.11 -8.59 -21.10
CA PHE A 135 -3.34 -9.25 -22.15
C PHE A 135 -2.34 -10.26 -21.58
N VAL A 136 -1.44 -9.85 -20.68
CA VAL A 136 -0.41 -10.74 -20.11
C VAL A 136 -1.06 -11.87 -19.30
N ARG A 137 -2.08 -11.57 -18.49
CA ARG A 137 -2.83 -12.58 -17.72
C ARG A 137 -3.41 -13.66 -18.63
N SER A 138 -3.97 -13.29 -19.77
CA SER A 138 -4.55 -14.25 -20.73
C SER A 138 -3.51 -15.22 -21.30
N LYS A 139 -2.25 -14.80 -21.44
CA LYS A 139 -1.15 -15.63 -21.95
C LYS A 139 -0.56 -16.54 -20.88
N ILE A 140 -0.52 -16.08 -19.63
CA ILE A 140 0.07 -16.82 -18.51
C ILE A 140 -0.91 -17.84 -17.91
N SER A 141 -2.21 -17.51 -17.83
CA SER A 141 -3.22 -18.37 -17.18
C SER A 141 -3.25 -19.84 -17.66
N PRO A 142 -3.09 -20.15 -18.97
CA PRO A 142 -3.08 -21.54 -19.46
C PRO A 142 -1.96 -22.43 -18.90
N ILE A 143 -0.85 -21.83 -18.43
CA ILE A 143 0.29 -22.55 -17.85
C ILE A 143 -0.09 -23.16 -16.49
N TYR A 144 -1.00 -22.52 -15.75
CA TYR A 144 -1.41 -22.90 -14.40
C TYR A 144 -2.67 -23.78 -14.36
N THR A 145 -3.00 -24.45 -15.46
CA THR A 145 -4.11 -25.43 -15.47
C THR A 145 -3.77 -26.66 -14.63
N SER A 146 -4.77 -27.31 -14.03
CA SER A 146 -4.57 -28.50 -13.19
C SER A 146 -3.79 -29.61 -13.91
N GLY A 147 -4.00 -29.77 -15.22
CA GLY A 147 -3.26 -30.74 -16.04
C GLY A 147 -1.78 -30.39 -16.24
N ARG A 148 -1.43 -29.11 -16.36
CA ARG A 148 -0.02 -28.66 -16.43
C ARG A 148 0.65 -28.75 -15.07
N LEU A 149 -0.04 -28.33 -14.01
CA LEU A 149 0.44 -28.45 -12.63
C LEU A 149 0.73 -29.90 -12.24
N LYS A 150 -0.16 -30.85 -12.59
CA LYS A 150 0.09 -32.28 -12.33
C LYS A 150 1.35 -32.80 -13.02
N LYS A 151 1.68 -32.28 -14.21
CA LYS A 151 2.93 -32.63 -14.91
C LYS A 151 4.15 -32.04 -14.22
N MET A 152 4.05 -30.81 -13.71
CA MET A 152 5.13 -30.16 -12.96
C MET A 152 5.36 -30.78 -11.59
N PHE A 153 4.34 -31.38 -10.99
CA PHE A 153 4.39 -31.96 -9.65
C PHE A 153 5.52 -32.99 -9.48
N LYS A 154 5.79 -33.81 -10.49
CA LYS A 154 6.89 -34.77 -10.44
C LYS A 154 8.26 -34.08 -10.25
N LEU A 155 8.53 -33.03 -11.00
CA LEU A 155 9.77 -32.26 -10.88
C LEU A 155 9.87 -31.55 -9.53
N MET A 156 8.74 -31.09 -8.98
CA MET A 156 8.72 -30.48 -7.65
C MET A 156 9.07 -31.49 -6.54
N LEU A 157 8.67 -32.75 -6.69
CA LEU A 157 9.07 -33.82 -5.77
C LEU A 157 10.57 -34.12 -5.87
N GLU A 158 11.11 -34.25 -7.09
CA GLU A 158 12.54 -34.49 -7.30
C GLU A 158 13.39 -33.40 -6.63
N VAL A 159 13.04 -32.12 -6.82
CA VAL A 159 13.73 -31.00 -6.14
C VAL A 159 13.55 -31.05 -4.61
N GLY A 160 12.39 -31.52 -4.14
CA GLY A 160 12.16 -31.72 -2.70
C GLY A 160 13.03 -32.82 -2.11
N ASP A 161 13.18 -33.95 -2.81
CA ASP A 161 14.01 -35.08 -2.41
C ASP A 161 15.50 -34.69 -2.40
N ASP A 162 15.95 -33.93 -3.41
CA ASP A 162 17.31 -33.38 -3.46
C ASP A 162 17.57 -32.45 -2.26
N LEU A 163 16.61 -31.59 -1.92
CA LEU A 163 16.71 -30.71 -0.77
C LEU A 163 16.79 -31.51 0.55
N MET A 164 15.96 -32.53 0.71
CA MET A 164 15.97 -33.38 1.90
C MET A 164 17.30 -34.12 2.05
N THR A 165 17.80 -34.69 0.97
CA THR A 165 19.11 -35.36 0.93
C THR A 165 20.23 -34.41 1.35
N TYR A 166 20.20 -33.17 0.84
CA TYR A 166 21.18 -32.16 1.21
C TYR A 166 21.06 -31.78 2.70
N MET A 167 19.84 -31.58 3.21
CA MET A 167 19.61 -31.28 4.62
C MET A 167 20.10 -32.40 5.55
N GLU A 168 19.85 -33.66 5.20
CA GLU A 168 20.36 -34.83 5.94
C GLU A 168 21.89 -34.89 5.92
N SER A 169 22.53 -34.52 4.81
CA SER A 169 24.00 -34.49 4.71
C SER A 169 24.67 -33.42 5.58
N LEU A 170 23.91 -32.42 6.06
CA LEU A 170 24.43 -31.34 6.88
C LEU A 170 24.46 -31.66 8.38
N ASP A 171 23.99 -32.84 8.80
CA ASP A 171 23.90 -33.26 10.21
C ASP A 171 23.31 -32.16 11.12
N LEU A 172 22.31 -31.43 10.61
CA LEU A 172 21.57 -30.45 11.42
C LEU A 172 20.62 -31.23 12.32
N GLU A 173 21.04 -31.46 13.57
CA GLU A 173 20.22 -32.02 14.67
C GLU A 173 18.83 -31.37 14.80
#